data_AF-A0A958ZNV4-F1
#
_entry.id   AF-A0A958ZNV4-F1
#
_cell.length_a   1.000
_cell.length_b   1.000
_cell.length_c   1.000
_cell.angle_alpha   90.00
_cell.angle_beta   90.00
_cell.angle_gamma   90.00
#
_symmetry.space_group_name_H-M   'P 1'
#
loop_
_entity.id
_entity.type
_entity.pdbx_description
1 polymer ?
#
loop_
_entity_poly.entity_id
_entity_poly.type
_entity_poly.pdbx_seq_one_letter_code
_entity_poly.pdbx_strand_id
1 'polypeptide(L)'
;MKIKELNPGIYKVRKAIHVSWYGSRPVANTNKIHLLTVQGHGQARKYFFDHDVIGQSPESCMEDYEVISKYESVPQVLRPEIILRFKDGSGEEFVFTVKDAWGLRNVFDKFKWLQKPFGFVKRNLRS
;
A
#
# COMPACT_ATOMS: atom_id res chain seq x y z
N MET A 1 -8.59 -20.53 1.05
CA MET A 1 -8.07 -20.72 2.42
C MET A 1 -8.45 -19.50 3.24
N LYS A 2 -9.03 -19.68 4.44
CA LYS A 2 -9.40 -18.54 5.30
C LYS A 2 -8.13 -17.97 5.95
N ILE A 3 -8.04 -16.65 6.07
CA ILE A 3 -6.85 -15.99 6.64
C ILE A 3 -6.54 -16.48 8.06
N LYS A 4 -7.59 -16.76 8.85
CA LYS A 4 -7.48 -17.24 10.24
C LYS A 4 -6.73 -18.58 10.38
N GLU A 5 -6.59 -19.33 9.28
CA GLU A 5 -5.96 -20.66 9.24
C GLU A 5 -4.54 -20.61 8.64
N LEU A 6 -4.02 -19.42 8.32
CA LEU A 6 -2.69 -19.31 7.72
C LEU A 6 -1.60 -19.72 8.71
N ASN A 7 -0.67 -20.52 8.22
CA ASN A 7 0.59 -20.80 8.90
C ASN A 7 1.48 -19.54 8.87
N PRO A 8 2.53 -19.49 9.71
CA PRO A 8 3.52 -18.42 9.63
C PRO A 8 4.12 -18.26 8.24
N GLY A 9 4.34 -17.01 7.87
CA GLY A 9 4.90 -16.64 6.58
C GLY A 9 4.34 -15.34 6.05
N ILE A 10 4.71 -15.03 4.81
CA ILE A 10 4.36 -13.79 4.14
C ILE A 10 3.42 -14.13 2.99
N TYR A 11 2.32 -13.41 2.90
CA TYR A 11 1.21 -13.68 2.00
C TYR A 11 0.86 -12.43 1.22
N LYS A 12 0.54 -12.61 -0.05
CA LYS A 12 -0.11 -11.62 -0.89
C LYS A 12 -1.62 -11.80 -0.73
N VAL A 13 -2.31 -10.78 -0.27
CA VAL A 13 -3.76 -10.82 -0.07
C VAL A 13 -4.44 -9.69 -0.83
N ARG A 14 -5.69 -9.88 -1.24
CA ARG A 14 -6.55 -8.81 -1.74
C ARG A 14 -7.87 -8.82 -1.02
N LYS A 15 -8.54 -7.67 -0.98
CA LYS A 15 -9.91 -7.60 -0.48
C LYS A 15 -10.83 -8.36 -1.44
N ALA A 16 -11.58 -9.33 -0.93
CA ALA A 16 -12.56 -10.11 -1.67
C ALA A 16 -13.62 -9.16 -2.25
N ILE A 17 -14.10 -9.48 -3.45
CA ILE A 17 -15.14 -8.70 -4.12
C ILE A 17 -16.43 -8.85 -3.32
N HIS A 18 -16.89 -7.76 -2.70
CA HIS A 18 -18.18 -7.72 -2.02
C HIS A 18 -19.29 -7.41 -3.03
N VAL A 19 -20.23 -8.35 -3.20
CA VAL A 19 -21.49 -8.12 -3.88
C VAL A 19 -22.54 -7.96 -2.78
N SER A 20 -23.06 -6.75 -2.58
CA SER A 20 -24.13 -6.54 -1.60
C SER A 20 -25.42 -7.19 -2.08
N TRP A 21 -26.22 -7.73 -1.16
CA TRP A 21 -27.46 -8.48 -1.45
C TRP A 21 -28.49 -7.70 -2.30
N TYR A 22 -28.40 -6.36 -2.31
CA TYR A 22 -29.26 -5.44 -3.06
C TYR A 22 -28.54 -4.69 -4.20
N GLY A 23 -27.26 -4.97 -4.45
CA GLY A 23 -26.46 -4.32 -5.48
C GLY A 23 -26.58 -5.03 -6.82
N SER A 24 -27.12 -4.36 -7.85
CA SER A 24 -27.33 -4.92 -9.19
C SER A 24 -26.04 -5.07 -10.01
N ARG A 25 -24.89 -4.64 -9.49
CA ARG A 25 -23.57 -4.81 -10.13
C ARG A 25 -22.48 -4.99 -9.06
N PRO A 26 -21.50 -5.89 -9.28
CA PRO A 26 -20.32 -5.93 -8.43
C PRO A 26 -19.66 -4.55 -8.47
N VAL A 27 -19.59 -3.89 -7.31
CA VAL A 27 -18.80 -2.66 -7.20
C VAL A 27 -17.36 -3.08 -7.40
N ALA A 28 -16.69 -2.51 -8.40
CA ALA A 28 -15.28 -2.78 -8.68
C ALA A 28 -14.49 -2.43 -7.42
N ASN A 29 -14.12 -3.45 -6.65
CA ASN A 29 -13.25 -3.28 -5.51
C ASN A 29 -11.94 -2.76 -6.10
N THR A 30 -11.50 -1.58 -5.67
CA THR A 30 -10.19 -1.07 -6.07
C THR A 30 -9.19 -2.12 -5.59
N ASN A 31 -8.61 -2.89 -6.53
CA ASN A 31 -7.78 -4.08 -6.30
C ASN A 31 -6.49 -3.72 -5.53
N LYS A 32 -6.61 -3.31 -4.27
CA LYS A 32 -5.49 -3.03 -3.39
C LYS A 32 -4.96 -4.38 -2.93
N ILE A 33 -3.79 -4.70 -3.44
CA ILE A 33 -3.00 -5.83 -3.02
C ILE A 33 -2.27 -5.39 -1.75
N HIS A 34 -2.37 -6.19 -0.71
CA HIS A 34 -1.71 -5.98 0.57
C HIS A 34 -0.72 -7.09 0.84
N LEU A 35 0.32 -6.77 1.60
CA LEU A 35 1.24 -7.76 2.15
C LEU A 35 0.75 -8.14 3.55
N LEU A 36 0.48 -9.42 3.76
CA LEU A 36 0.10 -9.96 5.07
C LEU A 36 1.26 -10.80 5.62
N THR A 37 1.81 -10.39 6.76
CA THR A 37 2.80 -11.18 7.49
C THR A 37 2.10 -11.87 8.65
N VAL A 38 2.21 -13.20 8.71
CA VAL A 38 1.70 -14.03 9.81
C VAL A 38 2.87 -14.50 10.65
N GLN A 39 2.83 -14.23 11.95
CA GLN A 39 3.85 -14.65 12.91
C GLN A 39 3.20 -15.42 14.07
N GLY A 40 3.96 -16.28 14.74
CA GLY A 40 3.49 -17.07 15.90
C GLY A 40 2.70 -18.33 15.52
N HIS A 41 2.35 -19.17 16.49
CA HIS A 41 1.65 -20.43 16.26
C HIS A 41 0.36 -20.54 17.10
N GLY A 42 -0.63 -21.27 16.57
CA GLY A 42 -1.91 -21.52 17.23
C GLY A 42 -2.67 -20.23 17.54
N GLN A 43 -3.10 -20.08 18.80
CA GLN A 43 -3.86 -18.93 19.31
C GLN A 43 -2.99 -17.67 19.54
N ALA A 44 -1.66 -17.82 19.54
CA ALA A 44 -0.72 -16.69 19.67
C ALA A 44 -0.37 -16.05 18.31
N ARG A 45 -1.04 -16.45 17.22
CA ARG A 45 -0.79 -15.90 15.89
C ARG A 45 -1.11 -14.41 15.85
N LYS A 46 -0.26 -13.66 15.15
CA LYS A 46 -0.47 -12.26 14.84
C LYS A 46 -0.38 -12.01 13.34
N TYR A 47 -1.25 -11.13 12.87
CA TYR A 47 -1.44 -10.77 11.47
C TYR A 47 -1.08 -9.30 11.27
N PHE A 48 -0.06 -9.04 10.46
CA PHE A 48 0.45 -7.70 10.21
C PHE A 48 0.19 -7.35 8.74
N PHE A 49 -0.66 -6.36 8.49
CA PHE A 49 -0.93 -5.86 7.15
C PHE A 49 0.01 -4.70 6.82
N ASP A 50 0.70 -4.79 5.68
CA ASP A 50 1.62 -3.79 5.14
C ASP A 50 2.63 -3.30 6.19
N HIS A 51 2.41 -2.11 6.76
CA HIS A 51 3.31 -1.44 7.72
C HIS A 51 2.75 -1.44 9.15
N ASP A 52 1.76 -2.31 9.45
CA ASP A 52 1.23 -2.46 10.80
C ASP A 52 2.32 -2.93 11.78
N VAL A 53 2.45 -2.22 12.89
CA VAL A 53 3.47 -2.43 13.93
C VAL A 53 2.90 -3.19 15.13
N ILE A 54 1.57 -3.16 15.32
CA ILE A 54 0.91 -3.73 16.49
C ILE A 54 0.51 -5.19 16.22
N GLY A 55 0.01 -5.42 15.01
CA GLY A 55 -0.50 -6.72 14.56
C GLY A 55 -1.87 -7.03 15.16
N GLN A 56 -2.69 -7.72 14.39
CA GLN A 56 -4.05 -8.09 14.72
C GLN A 56 -4.12 -9.56 15.17
N SER A 57 -5.07 -9.88 16.04
CA SER A 57 -5.34 -11.26 16.44
C SER A 57 -6.17 -11.98 15.37
N PRO A 58 -6.22 -13.33 15.37
CA PRO A 58 -7.00 -14.08 14.39
C PRO A 58 -8.49 -13.71 14.38
N GLU A 59 -9.05 -13.32 15.52
CA GLU A 59 -10.47 -13.03 15.71
C GLU A 59 -10.85 -11.66 15.12
N SER A 60 -9.93 -10.68 15.20
CA SER A 60 -10.12 -9.35 14.61
C SER A 60 -9.74 -9.28 13.13
N CYS A 61 -9.03 -10.30 12.62
CA CYS A 61 -8.61 -10.36 11.23
C CYS A 61 -9.82 -10.59 10.32
N MET A 62 -10.12 -9.56 9.50
CA MET A 62 -11.34 -9.44 8.72
C MET A 62 -11.52 -10.59 7.70
N GLU A 63 -12.74 -11.12 7.62
CA GLU A 63 -13.15 -12.19 6.71
C GLU A 63 -13.21 -11.77 5.23
N ASP A 64 -12.91 -10.50 4.96
CA ASP A 64 -13.06 -9.85 3.67
C ASP A 64 -11.82 -9.95 2.78
N TYR A 65 -10.82 -10.75 3.12
CA TYR A 65 -9.59 -10.86 2.34
C TYR A 65 -9.34 -12.30 1.87
N GLU A 66 -8.92 -12.41 0.61
CA GLU A 66 -8.53 -13.67 -0.01
C GLU A 66 -7.02 -13.73 -0.23
N VAL A 67 -6.45 -14.92 -0.02
CA VAL A 67 -5.03 -15.17 -0.24
C VAL A 67 -4.79 -15.44 -1.72
N ILE A 68 -3.94 -14.61 -2.34
CA ILE A 68 -3.53 -14.74 -3.74
C ILE A 68 -2.35 -15.71 -3.85
N SER A 69 -1.31 -15.49 -3.05
CA SER A 69 -0.09 -16.30 -3.08
C SER A 69 0.68 -16.23 -1.75
N LYS A 70 1.55 -17.21 -1.51
CA LYS A 70 2.52 -17.18 -0.42
C LYS A 70 3.90 -16.84 -0.98
N TYR A 71 4.66 -16.01 -0.27
CA TYR A 71 6.06 -15.74 -0.57
C TYR A 71 6.95 -16.70 0.22
N GLU A 72 8.01 -17.20 -0.43
CA GLU A 72 9.03 -18.04 0.20
C GLU A 72 10.00 -17.23 1.07
N SER A 73 10.18 -15.95 0.76
CA SER A 73 11.04 -15.01 1.48
C SER A 73 10.47 -13.59 1.42
N VAL A 74 11.02 -12.66 2.20
CA VAL A 74 10.61 -11.25 2.17
C VAL A 74 10.77 -10.71 0.75
N PRO A 75 9.70 -10.21 0.11
CA PRO A 75 9.80 -9.72 -1.26
C PRO A 75 10.76 -8.53 -1.31
N GLN A 76 11.75 -8.61 -2.18
CA GLN A 76 12.65 -7.50 -2.45
C GLN A 76 11.99 -6.55 -3.45
N VAL A 77 11.90 -5.27 -3.08
CA VAL A 77 11.41 -4.22 -4.00
C VAL A 77 12.54 -3.85 -4.95
N LEU A 78 12.59 -4.53 -6.09
CA LEU A 78 13.55 -4.26 -7.14
C LEU A 78 12.98 -3.17 -8.06
N ARG A 79 13.61 -1.99 -8.05
CA ARG A 79 13.26 -0.80 -8.87
C ARG A 79 11.94 -0.12 -8.46
N PRO A 80 11.88 0.48 -7.26
CA PRO A 80 10.76 1.34 -6.91
C PRO A 80 10.64 2.51 -7.90
N GLU A 81 9.41 2.86 -8.25
CA GLU A 81 9.07 4.05 -9.02
C GLU A 81 7.95 4.80 -8.30
N ILE A 82 8.14 6.12 -8.15
CA ILE A 82 7.16 7.06 -7.62
C ILE A 82 6.73 7.91 -8.82
N ILE A 83 5.43 7.89 -9.11
CA ILE A 83 4.85 8.65 -10.22
C ILE A 83 3.96 9.76 -9.65
N LEU A 84 4.36 11.01 -9.86
CA LEU A 84 3.53 12.18 -9.62
C LEU A 84 2.80 12.56 -10.90
N ARG A 85 1.47 12.63 -10.85
CA ARG A 85 0.65 13.14 -11.97
C ARG A 85 -0.14 14.33 -11.49
N PHE A 86 -0.12 15.41 -12.27
CA PHE A 86 -0.97 16.57 -12.03
C PHE A 86 -1.57 17.03 -13.35
N LYS A 87 -2.78 17.59 -13.24
CA LYS A 87 -3.50 18.19 -14.33
C LYS A 87 -3.71 19.65 -13.97
N ASP A 88 -3.34 20.55 -14.86
CA ASP A 88 -3.53 21.98 -14.64
C ASP A 88 -4.99 22.41 -14.92
N GLY A 89 -5.27 23.71 -14.82
CA GLY A 89 -6.58 24.27 -15.12
C GLY A 89 -6.97 24.23 -16.60
N SER A 90 -6.01 24.08 -17.52
CA SER A 90 -6.24 23.93 -18.96
C SER A 90 -6.50 22.47 -19.38
N GLY A 91 -6.17 21.53 -18.49
CA GLY A 91 -6.31 20.11 -18.69
C GLY A 91 -5.05 19.42 -19.21
N GLU A 92 -3.92 20.12 -19.26
CA GLU A 92 -2.62 19.55 -19.58
C GLU A 92 -2.14 18.64 -18.43
N GLU A 93 -1.73 17.43 -18.78
CA GLU A 93 -1.19 16.47 -17.82
C GLU A 93 0.34 16.52 -17.81
N PHE A 94 0.88 16.51 -16.61
CA PHE A 94 2.30 16.49 -16.39
C PHE A 94 2.64 15.32 -15.46
N VAL A 95 3.66 14.57 -15.85
CA VAL A 95 4.05 13.32 -15.19
C VAL A 95 5.52 13.36 -14.82
N PHE A 96 5.81 13.17 -13.53
CA PHE A 96 7.18 12.97 -13.04
C PHE A 96 7.33 11.55 -12.51
N THR A 97 8.32 10.82 -13.03
CA THR A 97 8.70 9.50 -12.52
C THR A 97 10.07 9.60 -11.84
N VAL A 98 10.15 9.21 -10.58
CA VAL A 98 11.38 9.20 -9.78
C VAL A 98 11.56 7.86 -9.10
N LYS A 99 12.81 7.48 -8.80
CA LYS A 99 13.12 6.14 -8.26
C LYS A 99 12.97 6.05 -6.75
N ASP A 100 13.06 7.18 -6.06
CA ASP A 100 13.11 7.21 -4.60
C ASP A 100 12.63 8.56 -4.04
N ALA A 101 12.57 8.64 -2.71
CA ALA A 101 12.18 9.85 -1.99
C ALA A 101 13.14 11.03 -2.21
N TRP A 102 14.40 10.77 -2.56
CA TRP A 102 15.37 11.83 -2.85
C TRP A 102 15.12 12.46 -4.23
N GLY A 103 14.85 11.64 -5.24
CA GLY A 103 14.38 12.09 -6.54
C GLY A 103 13.09 12.89 -6.43
N LEU A 104 12.14 12.42 -5.60
CA LEU A 104 10.90 13.14 -5.32
C LEU A 104 11.16 14.52 -4.69
N ARG A 105 12.07 14.58 -3.73
CA ARG A 105 12.52 15.85 -3.15
C ARG A 105 13.08 16.80 -4.21
N ASN A 106 13.93 16.32 -5.11
CA ASN A 106 14.52 17.14 -6.17
C ASN A 106 13.44 17.73 -7.11
N VAL A 107 12.37 16.97 -7.39
CA VAL A 107 11.21 17.49 -8.13
C VAL A 107 10.57 18.66 -7.37
N PHE A 108 10.28 18.50 -6.07
CA PHE A 108 9.72 19.57 -5.27
C PHE A 108 10.64 20.79 -5.16
N ASP A 109 11.95 20.59 -4.99
CA ASP A 109 12.94 21.67 -4.94
C ASP A 109 13.03 22.45 -6.26
N LYS A 110 12.86 21.78 -7.40
CA LYS A 110 12.88 22.40 -8.74
C LYS A 110 11.57 23.12 -9.09
N PHE A 111 10.43 22.58 -8.66
CA PHE A 111 9.10 23.11 -9.00
C PHE A 111 8.38 23.64 -7.74
N LYS A 112 8.66 24.89 -7.37
CA LYS A 112 8.10 25.52 -6.14
C LYS A 112 6.57 25.44 -6.03
N TRP A 113 5.86 25.51 -7.14
CA TRP A 113 4.40 25.47 -7.16
C TRP A 113 3.83 24.11 -6.72
N LEU A 114 4.62 23.02 -6.82
CA LEU A 114 4.28 21.70 -6.28
C LEU A 114 4.45 21.62 -4.76
N GLN A 115 5.16 22.54 -4.11
CA GLN A 115 5.48 22.42 -2.69
C GLN A 115 4.24 22.68 -1.81
N LYS A 116 3.40 23.64 -2.21
CA LYS A 116 2.26 24.12 -1.41
C LYS A 116 1.19 23.05 -1.14
N PRO A 117 0.75 22.25 -2.12
CA PRO A 117 -0.24 21.18 -1.88
C PRO A 117 0.23 20.10 -0.91
N PHE A 118 1.54 19.87 -0.82
CA PHE A 118 2.12 18.81 0.01
C PHE A 118 2.73 19.32 1.33
N GLY A 119 2.60 20.62 1.64
CA GLY A 119 3.21 21.20 2.83
C GLY A 119 4.74 21.01 2.89
N PHE A 120 5.40 20.94 1.73
CA PHE A 120 6.83 20.67 1.67
C PHE A 120 7.62 21.85 2.24
N VAL A 121 8.35 21.61 3.34
CA VAL A 121 9.24 22.58 3.95
C VAL A 121 10.67 22.25 3.57
N LYS A 122 11.33 23.16 2.85
CA LYS A 122 12.74 23.00 2.52
C LYS A 122 13.57 23.06 3.80
N ARG A 123 14.36 22.01 4.07
CA ARG A 123 15.36 22.07 5.15
C ARG A 123 16.42 23.11 4.79
N ASN A 124 16.54 24.16 5.59
CA ASN A 124 17.68 25.06 5.52
C ASN A 124 18.93 24.27 5.91
N LEU A 125 19.79 23.98 4.94
CA LEU A 125 21.15 23.56 5.22
C LEU A 125 21.84 24.78 5.83
N ARG A 126 22.07 24.75 7.15
CA ARG A 126 23.01 25.69 7.76
C ARG A 126 24.37 25.38 7.13
N SER A 127 24.82 26.27 6.25
CA SER A 127 26.18 26.35 5.72
C SER A 127 27.15 26.72 6.84
#